data_AF-A0A3N4L624-F1
#
_entry.id   AF-A0A3N4L624-F1
#
_cell.length_a   1.000
_cell.length_b   1.000
_cell.length_c   1.000
_cell.angle_alpha   90.00
_cell.angle_beta   90.00
_cell.angle_gamma   90.00
#
_symmetry.space_group_name_H-M   'P 1'
#
loop_
_entity.id
_entity.type
_entity.pdbx_description
1 polymer ?
#
loop_
_entity_poly.entity_id
_entity_poly.type
_entity_poly.pdbx_seq_one_letter_code
_entity_poly.pdbx_strand_id
1 'polypeptide(L)'
;MAVGKNKRLSKGKKGLKKKAQDPFTRKDWYSVKTLVNRTTGLKNANDALKGRIFEVSLADLQKDEDHAFRKVKLRVDEVQGKNCLTNFHGLDFTSDKLRSLVRKWQTLIEANITVKTTDDYLLRLFAIAFTKRRPNQIKKTTYAQSSQIRAIRKKMVEIIQREAASCTLSQLTAKLIPEVIGREIEKATTGIYPLQNVHIRKVKLLKSPKFDLGALLSLHGESTSDESGQKVEREFKETVLKEVLLIGPSNSGKTALLLRYVDDIFDTDTATATIGVDFKRFRTLTSSYYRNAQGVILVYDVSNRESFLSMDHWFGEAETYASPGVIKCLVCALLMDRGRRYQQLKNEGSRAVRREEGEALAKKYGATFYESSSKTRENIREPFITTVDRIVETPHLMDPALMGKKDGTVALGHNRNEPEVVDTGCAC
;
A
#
# COMPACT_ATOMS: atom_id res chain seq x y z
N MET A 1 -1.62 -94.61 22.84
CA MET A 1 -2.63 -93.67 23.39
C MET A 1 -1.96 -92.33 23.70
N ALA A 2 -2.72 -91.25 23.56
CA ALA A 2 -2.28 -89.88 23.25
C ALA A 2 -1.13 -89.26 24.10
N VAL A 3 -0.17 -88.65 23.40
CA VAL A 3 0.81 -87.71 23.96
C VAL A 3 0.16 -86.32 24.06
N GLY A 4 -0.29 -85.94 25.25
CA GLY A 4 -0.83 -84.61 25.56
C GLY A 4 0.29 -83.58 25.71
N LYS A 5 0.58 -82.80 24.66
CA LYS A 5 1.45 -81.63 24.69
C LYS A 5 0.73 -80.44 25.34
N ASN A 6 0.93 -80.20 26.64
CA ASN A 6 0.66 -78.89 27.23
C ASN A 6 1.89 -77.98 27.09
N LYS A 7 2.04 -77.37 25.91
CA LYS A 7 2.89 -76.17 25.75
C LYS A 7 2.15 -75.00 26.39
N ARG A 8 2.45 -74.72 27.67
CA ARG A 8 2.31 -73.36 28.21
C ARG A 8 3.30 -72.46 27.48
N LEU A 9 2.86 -71.95 26.33
CA LEU A 9 3.47 -70.79 25.69
C LEU A 9 3.32 -69.63 26.68
N SER A 10 4.42 -69.25 27.34
CA SER A 10 4.52 -67.87 27.83
C SER A 10 4.31 -67.01 26.58
N LYS A 11 3.16 -66.35 26.50
CA LYS A 11 2.93 -65.30 25.51
C LYS A 11 3.96 -64.23 25.83
N GLY A 12 5.14 -64.33 25.21
CA GLY A 12 6.06 -63.23 25.09
C GLY A 12 5.23 -62.04 24.65
N LYS A 13 5.23 -60.98 25.47
CA LYS A 13 4.63 -59.69 25.19
C LYS A 13 5.21 -59.24 23.84
N LYS A 14 4.59 -59.62 22.73
CA LYS A 14 4.84 -59.05 21.41
C LYS A 14 4.66 -57.56 21.62
N GLY A 15 5.77 -56.81 21.51
CA GLY A 15 5.82 -55.39 21.78
C GLY A 15 4.58 -54.74 21.19
N LEU A 16 3.80 -54.07 22.03
CA LEU A 16 2.63 -53.31 21.62
C LEU A 16 3.08 -52.50 20.40
N LYS A 17 2.59 -52.86 19.20
CA LYS A 17 2.75 -52.02 18.02
C LYS A 17 2.13 -50.68 18.43
N LYS A 18 2.97 -49.67 18.66
CA LYS A 18 2.51 -48.32 19.02
C LYS A 18 1.41 -47.98 18.03
N LYS A 19 0.19 -47.74 18.52
CA LYS A 19 -0.94 -47.33 17.67
C LYS A 19 -0.44 -46.21 16.78
N ALA A 20 -0.67 -46.33 15.47
CA ALA A 20 -0.34 -45.27 14.52
C ALA A 20 -1.19 -44.05 14.91
N GLN A 21 -0.56 -43.12 15.62
CA GLN A 21 -1.18 -41.88 16.03
C GLN A 21 -0.96 -40.86 14.93
N ASP A 22 -2.01 -40.15 14.52
CA ASP A 22 -1.94 -39.13 13.49
C ASP A 22 -0.83 -38.11 13.83
N PRO A 23 0.17 -37.91 12.95
CA PRO A 23 1.24 -36.94 13.16
C PRO A 23 0.77 -35.53 13.49
N PHE A 24 -0.41 -35.08 13.03
CA PHE A 24 -0.94 -33.76 13.35
C PHE A 24 -1.31 -33.59 14.82
N THR A 25 -1.70 -34.67 15.52
CA THR A 25 -2.02 -34.63 16.96
C THR A 25 -0.81 -34.30 17.83
N ARG A 26 0.41 -34.47 17.29
CA ARG A 26 1.67 -34.22 17.98
C ARG A 26 2.29 -32.87 17.63
N LYS A 27 1.62 -32.05 16.80
CA LYS A 27 2.12 -30.76 16.34
C LYS A 27 1.35 -29.60 16.98
N ASP A 28 2.07 -28.51 17.21
CA ASP A 28 1.53 -27.24 17.64
C ASP A 28 1.69 -26.19 16.55
N TRP A 29 0.75 -25.23 16.56
CA TRP A 29 0.70 -24.10 15.64
C TRP A 29 1.37 -22.87 16.25
N TYR A 30 2.22 -22.22 15.45
CA TYR A 30 2.88 -20.96 15.77
C TYR A 30 2.39 -19.84 14.83
N SER A 31 2.49 -18.59 15.29
CA SER A 31 2.01 -17.35 14.64
C SER A 31 2.39 -17.19 13.17
N VAL A 32 3.58 -17.64 12.74
CA VAL A 32 4.04 -17.64 11.34
C VAL A 32 3.37 -18.76 10.51
N LYS A 33 2.21 -19.23 10.97
CA LYS A 33 1.41 -20.34 10.41
C LYS A 33 2.25 -21.61 10.16
N THR A 34 3.23 -21.86 11.02
CA THR A 34 4.09 -23.04 10.92
C THR A 34 3.79 -24.05 12.01
N LEU A 35 3.82 -25.32 11.62
CA LEU A 35 3.62 -26.46 12.48
C LEU A 35 4.96 -27.04 12.94
N VAL A 36 5.11 -27.26 14.24
CA VAL A 36 6.27 -27.96 14.82
C VAL A 36 5.80 -28.99 15.83
N ASN A 37 6.58 -30.06 16.01
CA ASN A 37 6.27 -31.08 17.00
C ASN A 37 6.26 -30.45 18.40
N ARG A 38 5.29 -30.85 19.23
CA ARG A 38 5.22 -30.49 20.65
C ARG A 38 6.54 -30.81 21.34
N THR A 39 6.92 -29.95 22.28
CA THR A 39 8.06 -30.21 23.15
C THR A 39 7.81 -31.50 23.92
N THR A 40 8.71 -32.48 23.76
CA THR A 40 8.63 -33.77 24.46
C THR A 40 10.01 -34.16 24.97
N GLY A 41 10.16 -34.29 26.28
CA GLY A 41 11.43 -34.65 26.92
C GLY A 41 12.54 -33.67 26.54
N LEU A 42 13.62 -34.19 25.96
CA LEU A 42 14.81 -33.43 25.54
C LEU A 42 14.64 -32.69 24.19
N LYS A 43 13.53 -32.89 23.48
CA LYS A 43 13.30 -32.24 22.18
C LYS A 43 12.39 -31.03 22.38
N ASN A 44 13.00 -29.84 22.36
CA ASN A 44 12.29 -28.58 22.45
C ASN A 44 11.76 -28.12 21.07
N ALA A 45 10.50 -27.68 21.03
CA ALA A 45 9.89 -27.14 19.82
C ALA A 45 10.55 -25.82 19.39
N ASN A 46 11.00 -25.01 20.35
CA ASN A 46 11.62 -23.71 20.08
C ASN A 46 12.93 -23.85 19.31
N ASP A 47 13.79 -24.81 19.71
CA ASP A 47 15.06 -25.06 19.02
C ASP A 47 14.86 -25.56 17.59
N ALA A 48 13.75 -26.26 17.34
CA ALA A 48 13.37 -26.70 16.01
C ALA A 48 12.82 -25.57 15.11
N LEU A 49 12.36 -24.46 15.71
CA LEU A 49 11.88 -23.26 15.01
C LEU A 49 12.99 -22.25 14.74
N LYS A 50 13.87 -22.02 15.72
CA LYS A 50 15.00 -21.11 15.60
C LYS A 50 15.89 -21.51 14.41
N GLY A 51 16.32 -20.52 13.64
CA GLY A 51 17.14 -20.73 12.45
C GLY A 51 16.38 -21.14 11.19
N ARG A 52 15.06 -21.38 11.25
CA ARG A 52 14.26 -21.54 10.02
C ARG A 52 14.19 -20.22 9.26
N ILE A 53 14.23 -20.32 7.94
CA ILE A 53 14.13 -19.19 7.01
C ILE A 53 12.80 -19.32 6.27
N PHE A 54 11.98 -18.28 6.36
CA PHE A 54 10.74 -18.13 5.61
C PHE A 54 10.97 -17.20 4.43
N GLU A 55 10.48 -17.61 3.27
CA GLU A 55 10.50 -16.80 2.05
C GLU A 55 9.07 -16.36 1.75
N VAL A 56 8.82 -15.06 1.73
CA VAL A 56 7.50 -14.47 1.48
C VAL A 56 7.64 -13.35 0.46
N SER A 57 6.62 -13.15 -0.38
CA SER A 57 6.59 -12.00 -1.29
C SER A 57 6.41 -10.71 -0.49
N LEU A 58 7.09 -9.64 -0.89
CA LEU A 58 6.90 -8.32 -0.28
C LEU A 58 5.46 -7.82 -0.52
N ALA A 59 4.85 -8.16 -1.66
CA ALA A 59 3.45 -7.82 -1.93
C ALA A 59 2.50 -8.45 -0.91
N ASP A 60 2.74 -9.68 -0.48
CA ASP A 60 1.89 -10.35 0.51
C ASP A 60 2.00 -9.69 1.90
N LEU A 61 3.17 -9.11 2.21
CA LEU A 61 3.43 -8.43 3.47
C LEU A 61 2.86 -7.00 3.48
N GLN A 62 3.02 -6.26 2.39
CA GLN A 62 2.65 -4.85 2.30
C GLN A 62 1.27 -4.61 1.67
N LYS A 63 0.69 -5.65 1.04
CA LYS A 63 -0.54 -5.59 0.23
C LYS A 63 -0.43 -4.70 -1.01
N ASP A 64 0.80 -4.46 -1.47
CA ASP A 64 1.11 -3.69 -2.68
C ASP A 64 1.58 -4.63 -3.80
N GLU A 65 0.81 -4.74 -4.88
CA GLU A 65 1.12 -5.66 -5.99
C GLU A 65 2.37 -5.26 -6.79
N ASP A 66 2.73 -3.98 -6.80
CA ASP A 66 3.92 -3.47 -7.51
C ASP A 66 5.22 -4.13 -7.05
N HIS A 67 5.25 -4.63 -5.81
CA HIS A 67 6.40 -5.29 -5.22
C HIS A 67 6.33 -6.83 -5.24
N ALA A 68 5.41 -7.42 -6.00
CA ALA A 68 5.19 -8.88 -6.01
C ALA A 68 6.40 -9.70 -6.47
N PHE A 69 7.29 -9.12 -7.27
CA PHE A 69 8.49 -9.80 -7.76
C PHE A 69 9.63 -9.88 -6.72
N ARG A 70 9.46 -9.28 -5.55
CA ARG A 70 10.48 -9.23 -4.50
C ARG A 70 10.13 -10.23 -3.42
N LYS A 71 11.05 -11.14 -3.14
CA LYS A 71 10.92 -12.13 -2.08
C LYS A 71 11.86 -11.78 -0.94
N VAL A 72 11.29 -11.61 0.25
CA VAL A 72 12.04 -11.36 1.48
C VAL A 72 12.23 -12.68 2.21
N LYS A 73 13.46 -12.89 2.69
CA LYS A 73 13.83 -14.02 3.53
C LYS A 73 13.94 -13.54 4.97
N LEU A 74 13.10 -14.11 5.82
CA LEU A 74 13.02 -13.81 7.25
C LEU A 74 13.48 -15.03 8.03
N ARG A 75 14.46 -14.87 8.91
CA ARG A 75 14.95 -15.93 9.80
C ARG A 75 14.29 -15.80 11.16
N VAL A 76 13.83 -16.91 11.75
CA VAL A 76 13.41 -16.92 13.16
C VAL A 76 14.64 -16.92 14.05
N ASP A 77 14.80 -15.88 14.85
CA ASP A 77 15.90 -15.79 15.80
C ASP A 77 15.43 -16.17 17.22
N GLU A 78 14.23 -15.73 17.62
CA GLU A 78 13.66 -16.04 18.94
C GLU A 78 12.17 -16.41 18.86
N VAL A 79 11.67 -17.16 19.84
CA VAL A 79 10.26 -17.57 19.94
C VAL A 79 9.73 -17.24 21.34
N GLN A 80 8.69 -16.41 21.40
CA GLN A 80 8.01 -16.02 22.63
C GLN A 80 6.60 -16.61 22.66
N GLY A 81 6.40 -17.65 23.49
CA GLY A 81 5.16 -18.41 23.49
C GLY A 81 4.89 -19.02 22.11
N LYS A 82 3.85 -18.52 21.42
CA LYS A 82 3.52 -18.92 20.03
C LYS A 82 3.97 -17.89 18.98
N ASN A 83 4.52 -16.75 19.41
CA ASN A 83 5.00 -15.69 18.54
C ASN A 83 6.45 -15.97 18.12
N CYS A 84 6.74 -15.95 16.82
CA CYS A 84 8.11 -16.10 16.33
C CYS A 84 8.64 -14.72 15.93
N LEU A 85 9.71 -14.29 16.58
CA LEU A 85 10.39 -13.04 16.25
C LEU A 85 11.37 -13.31 15.11
N THR A 86 11.15 -12.63 13.99
CA THR A 86 11.94 -12.82 12.79
C THR A 86 12.83 -11.62 12.49
N ASN A 87 14.00 -11.90 11.94
CA ASN A 87 14.93 -10.89 11.46
C ASN A 87 15.16 -11.02 9.95
N PHE A 88 15.57 -9.94 9.29
CA PHE A 88 15.90 -9.94 7.88
C PHE A 88 17.13 -10.81 7.61
N HIS A 89 17.01 -11.77 6.70
CA HIS A 89 18.08 -12.68 6.30
C HIS A 89 18.55 -12.47 4.86
N GLY A 90 17.65 -12.02 3.98
CA GLY A 90 18.02 -11.76 2.60
C GLY A 90 16.85 -11.31 1.75
N LEU A 91 17.17 -10.95 0.51
CA LEU A 91 16.22 -10.51 -0.49
C LEU A 91 16.58 -11.16 -1.81
N ASP A 92 15.58 -11.66 -2.52
CA ASP A 92 15.72 -12.31 -3.82
C ASP A 92 14.62 -11.83 -4.77
N PHE A 93 14.91 -11.84 -6.07
CA PHE A 93 13.90 -11.61 -7.11
C PHE A 93 13.23 -12.91 -7.53
N THR A 94 11.98 -12.82 -7.99
CA THR A 94 11.32 -13.92 -8.67
C THR A 94 11.98 -14.23 -10.02
N SER A 95 11.91 -15.49 -10.47
CA SER A 95 12.58 -15.94 -11.70
C SER A 95 11.91 -15.40 -12.95
N ASP A 96 10.57 -15.28 -12.93
CA ASP A 96 9.71 -14.64 -13.93
C ASP A 96 10.11 -13.19 -14.18
N LYS A 97 10.17 -12.35 -13.14
CA LYS A 97 10.58 -10.95 -13.31
C LYS A 97 11.97 -10.84 -13.90
N LEU A 98 12.93 -11.62 -13.41
CA LEU A 98 14.29 -11.59 -13.96
C LEU A 98 14.32 -11.96 -15.44
N ARG A 99 13.62 -13.04 -15.83
CA ARG A 99 13.52 -13.47 -17.23
C ARG A 99 12.81 -12.42 -18.10
N SER A 100 11.86 -11.68 -17.55
CA SER A 100 11.14 -10.61 -18.27
C SER A 100 12.00 -9.39 -18.56
N LEU A 101 12.97 -9.08 -17.67
CA LEU A 101 13.87 -7.94 -17.77
C LEU A 101 15.01 -8.20 -18.77
N VAL A 102 15.52 -9.43 -18.80
CA VAL A 102 16.61 -9.83 -19.70
C VAL A 102 16.09 -10.03 -21.12
N ARG A 103 16.08 -8.94 -21.88
CA ARG A 103 15.71 -8.91 -23.31
C ARG A 103 16.94 -8.73 -24.20
N LYS A 104 16.82 -9.12 -25.48
CA LYS A 104 17.84 -8.88 -26.52
C LYS A 104 17.94 -7.38 -26.84
N TRP A 105 19.01 -6.99 -27.53
CA TRP A 105 19.24 -5.62 -28.07
C TRP A 105 19.58 -4.52 -27.06
N GLN A 106 19.87 -4.90 -25.83
CA GLN A 106 20.35 -4.03 -24.74
C GLN A 106 21.51 -4.72 -24.03
N THR A 107 22.35 -3.94 -23.34
CA THR A 107 23.44 -4.47 -22.53
C THR A 107 22.94 -4.73 -21.11
N LEU A 108 23.27 -5.90 -20.57
CA LEU A 108 23.11 -6.22 -19.15
C LEU A 108 24.38 -5.79 -18.40
N ILE A 109 24.19 -5.03 -17.32
CA ILE A 109 25.27 -4.59 -16.44
C ILE A 109 25.01 -5.16 -15.04
N GLU A 110 25.92 -6.02 -14.60
CA GLU A 110 25.93 -6.61 -13.26
C GLU A 110 27.04 -6.01 -12.41
N ALA A 111 26.74 -5.75 -11.14
CA ALA A 111 27.70 -5.35 -10.12
C ALA A 111 27.40 -6.09 -8.81
N ASN A 112 28.44 -6.48 -8.09
CA ASN A 112 28.31 -7.12 -6.78
C ASN A 112 29.32 -6.54 -5.80
N ILE A 113 28.92 -6.44 -4.53
CA ILE A 113 29.79 -5.95 -3.48
C ILE A 113 29.46 -6.63 -2.15
N THR A 114 30.49 -6.85 -1.34
CA THR A 114 30.37 -7.25 0.07
C THR A 114 30.56 -6.03 0.95
N VAL A 115 29.55 -5.71 1.76
CA VAL A 115 29.54 -4.54 2.65
C VAL A 115 29.29 -5.00 4.08
N LYS A 116 29.97 -4.36 5.02
CA LYS A 116 29.69 -4.49 6.46
C LYS A 116 28.84 -3.29 6.88
N THR A 117 27.68 -3.54 7.48
CA THR A 117 26.78 -2.52 8.04
C THR A 117 27.28 -2.03 9.40
N THR A 118 26.66 -1.00 9.96
CA THR A 118 26.97 -0.47 11.30
C THR A 118 26.77 -1.51 12.40
N ASP A 119 25.77 -2.40 12.25
CA ASP A 119 25.43 -3.42 13.25
C ASP A 119 26.22 -4.72 13.02
N ASP A 120 27.38 -4.63 12.36
CA ASP A 120 28.29 -5.74 12.10
C ASP A 120 27.75 -6.88 11.21
N TYR A 121 26.62 -6.69 10.51
CA TYR A 121 26.19 -7.63 9.47
C TYR A 121 27.06 -7.51 8.22
N LEU A 122 27.56 -8.65 7.73
CA LEU A 122 28.29 -8.73 6.48
C LEU A 122 27.35 -9.24 5.38
N LEU A 123 27.01 -8.35 4.45
CA LEU A 123 26.05 -8.58 3.38
C LEU A 123 26.75 -8.60 2.03
N ARG A 124 26.26 -9.42 1.09
CA ARG A 124 26.63 -9.37 -0.33
C ARG A 124 25.42 -8.92 -1.15
N LEU A 125 25.54 -7.73 -1.73
CA LEU A 125 24.53 -7.12 -2.59
C LEU A 125 24.87 -7.39 -4.05
N PHE A 126 23.86 -7.72 -4.85
CA PHE A 126 23.95 -7.90 -6.29
C PHE A 126 23.00 -6.91 -6.95
N ALA A 127 23.53 -6.02 -7.77
CA ALA A 127 22.78 -5.06 -8.54
C ALA A 127 22.80 -5.41 -10.03
N ILE A 128 21.66 -5.18 -10.69
CA ILE A 128 21.49 -5.36 -12.13
C ILE A 128 20.97 -4.05 -12.73
N ALA A 129 21.39 -3.74 -13.94
CA ALA A 129 20.90 -2.62 -14.71
C ALA A 129 20.91 -2.97 -16.21
N PHE A 130 20.04 -2.32 -16.97
CA PHE A 130 19.98 -2.46 -18.41
C PHE A 130 20.15 -1.10 -19.08
N THR A 131 20.70 -1.08 -20.29
CA THR A 131 20.78 0.15 -21.07
C THR A 131 19.40 0.61 -21.55
N LYS A 132 19.13 1.91 -21.46
CA LYS A 132 17.89 2.53 -21.92
C LYS A 132 18.05 3.05 -23.34
N ARG A 133 17.03 2.82 -24.16
CA ARG A 133 16.97 3.37 -25.52
C ARG A 133 16.70 4.87 -25.47
N ARG A 134 17.44 5.65 -26.25
CA ARG A 134 17.16 7.09 -26.41
C ARG A 134 15.99 7.29 -27.38
N PRO A 135 15.09 8.27 -27.17
CA PRO A 135 13.93 8.49 -28.04
C PRO A 135 14.29 8.62 -29.53
N ASN A 136 15.36 9.35 -29.85
CA ASN A 136 15.76 9.64 -31.23
C ASN A 136 16.80 8.65 -31.79
N GLN A 137 16.83 7.41 -31.29
CA GLN A 137 17.83 6.41 -31.68
C GLN A 137 17.39 5.59 -32.88
N ILE A 138 18.11 5.76 -34.00
CA ILE A 138 17.89 5.03 -35.27
C ILE A 138 18.24 3.54 -35.13
N LYS A 139 19.37 3.22 -34.47
CA LYS A 139 19.79 1.84 -34.27
C LYS A 139 18.80 1.09 -33.38
N LYS A 140 18.43 -0.13 -33.77
CA LYS A 140 17.60 -1.03 -32.96
C LYS A 140 18.31 -1.48 -31.67
N THR A 141 19.64 -1.50 -31.68
CA THR A 141 20.48 -1.96 -30.56
C THR A 141 20.99 -0.82 -29.70
N THR A 142 21.05 -1.06 -28.40
CA THR A 142 21.47 -0.09 -27.36
C THR A 142 22.64 -0.63 -26.56
N TYR A 143 23.72 -1.01 -27.25
CA TYR A 143 24.89 -1.57 -26.58
C TYR A 143 25.81 -0.48 -26.04
N ALA A 144 26.19 -0.60 -24.77
CA ALA A 144 27.21 0.25 -24.15
C ALA A 144 28.61 -0.29 -24.47
N GLN A 145 29.59 0.60 -24.59
CA GLN A 145 30.99 0.22 -24.79
C GLN A 145 31.59 -0.41 -23.52
N SER A 146 32.57 -1.30 -23.67
CA SER A 146 33.23 -1.97 -22.54
C SER A 146 33.88 -1.01 -21.54
N SER A 147 34.32 0.17 -21.98
CA SER A 147 34.80 1.25 -21.11
C SER A 147 33.67 1.85 -20.27
N GLN A 148 32.52 2.12 -20.89
CA GLN A 148 31.33 2.65 -20.22
C GLN A 148 30.77 1.64 -19.21
N ILE A 149 30.72 0.35 -19.53
CA ILE A 149 30.27 -0.71 -18.61
C ILE A 149 31.17 -0.74 -17.36
N ARG A 150 32.49 -0.64 -17.51
CA ARG A 150 33.44 -0.58 -16.39
C ARG A 150 33.22 0.66 -15.52
N ALA A 151 33.03 1.82 -16.14
CA ALA A 151 32.78 3.08 -15.42
C ALA A 151 31.44 3.03 -14.64
N ILE A 152 30.38 2.48 -15.25
CA ILE A 152 29.07 2.29 -14.61
C ILE A 152 29.20 1.33 -13.42
N ARG A 153 29.87 0.18 -13.59
CA ARG A 153 30.10 -0.78 -12.49
C ARG A 153 30.83 -0.13 -11.32
N LYS A 154 31.87 0.67 -11.59
CA LYS A 154 32.61 1.40 -10.54
C LYS A 154 31.68 2.33 -9.75
N LYS A 155 30.85 3.14 -10.43
CA LYS A 155 29.87 4.02 -9.78
C LYS A 155 28.80 3.25 -9.01
N MET A 156 28.28 2.15 -9.56
CA MET A 156 27.30 1.30 -8.86
C MET A 156 27.86 0.77 -7.54
N VAL A 157 29.09 0.25 -7.56
CA VAL A 157 29.77 -0.30 -6.39
C VAL A 157 30.01 0.79 -5.34
N GLU A 158 30.44 1.99 -5.77
CA GLU A 158 30.68 3.13 -4.88
C GLU A 158 29.42 3.59 -4.16
N ILE A 159 28.30 3.75 -4.88
CA ILE A 159 27.02 4.19 -4.31
C ILE A 159 26.47 3.13 -3.35
N ILE A 160 26.49 1.86 -3.74
CA ILE A 160 26.02 0.76 -2.88
C ILE A 160 26.87 0.67 -1.61
N GLN A 161 28.20 0.83 -1.70
CA GLN A 161 29.07 0.85 -0.53
C GLN A 161 28.74 2.01 0.41
N ARG A 162 28.58 3.23 -0.13
CA ARG A 162 28.28 4.44 0.65
C ARG A 162 26.96 4.32 1.42
N GLU A 163 25.92 3.86 0.74
CA GLU A 163 24.58 3.72 1.33
C GLU A 163 24.49 2.55 2.31
N ALA A 164 25.12 1.41 2.01
CA ALA A 164 25.01 0.22 2.87
C ALA A 164 25.95 0.25 4.08
N ALA A 165 27.10 0.93 4.01
CA ALA A 165 28.05 0.99 5.13
C ALA A 165 27.63 1.99 6.22
N SER A 166 26.85 3.01 5.87
CA SER A 166 26.39 4.06 6.78
C SER A 166 25.14 3.69 7.57
N CYS A 167 24.43 2.64 7.15
CA CYS A 167 23.11 2.29 7.68
C CYS A 167 23.14 1.02 8.54
N THR A 168 22.20 0.95 9.49
CA THR A 168 21.82 -0.28 10.19
C THR A 168 21.15 -1.26 9.24
N LEU A 169 21.03 -2.53 9.62
CA LEU A 169 20.33 -3.52 8.78
C LEU A 169 18.88 -3.11 8.52
N SER A 170 18.21 -2.60 9.54
CA SER A 170 16.83 -2.09 9.46
C SER A 170 16.71 -0.91 8.49
N GLN A 171 17.57 0.10 8.65
CA GLN A 171 17.60 1.26 7.75
C GLN A 171 17.90 0.85 6.30
N LEU A 172 18.82 -0.08 6.10
CA LEU A 172 19.12 -0.60 4.77
C LEU A 172 17.91 -1.30 4.16
N THR A 173 17.17 -2.12 4.93
CA THR A 173 15.93 -2.74 4.43
C THR A 173 14.87 -1.72 4.05
N ALA A 174 14.70 -0.65 4.84
CA ALA A 174 13.79 0.44 4.53
C ALA A 174 14.18 1.19 3.25
N LYS A 175 15.48 1.28 2.90
CA LYS A 175 15.95 1.84 1.62
C LYS A 175 15.80 0.88 0.44
N LEU A 176 15.89 -0.44 0.69
CA LEU A 176 15.76 -1.47 -0.34
C LEU A 176 14.33 -1.57 -0.88
N ILE A 177 13.31 -1.45 -0.02
CA ILE A 177 11.88 -1.61 -0.36
C ILE A 177 11.40 -0.60 -1.42
N PRO A 178 11.56 0.72 -1.26
CA PRO A 178 11.16 1.73 -2.25
C PRO A 178 12.21 1.98 -3.35
N GLU A 179 13.26 1.15 -3.42
CA GLU A 179 14.31 1.21 -4.46
C GLU A 179 15.14 2.51 -4.50
N VAL A 180 15.38 3.15 -3.35
CA VAL A 180 16.13 4.43 -3.27
C VAL A 180 17.51 4.30 -3.94
N ILE A 181 18.22 3.22 -3.63
CA ILE A 181 19.56 2.95 -4.17
C ILE A 181 19.53 2.79 -5.70
N GLY A 182 18.47 2.19 -6.26
CA GLY A 182 18.31 2.03 -7.71
C GLY A 182 18.17 3.38 -8.42
N ARG A 183 17.33 4.27 -7.87
CA ARG A 183 17.10 5.63 -8.40
C ARG A 183 18.36 6.49 -8.31
N GLU A 184 19.12 6.37 -7.24
CA GLU A 184 20.38 7.12 -7.08
C GLU A 184 21.43 6.68 -8.10
N ILE A 185 21.57 5.36 -8.32
CA ILE A 185 22.44 4.81 -9.37
C ILE A 185 22.02 5.33 -10.75
N GLU A 186 20.73 5.35 -11.07
CA GLU A 186 20.23 5.86 -12.36
C GLU A 186 20.63 7.34 -12.57
N LYS A 187 20.41 8.19 -11.56
CA LYS A 187 20.82 9.61 -11.60
C LYS A 187 22.32 9.78 -11.80
N ALA A 188 23.15 9.05 -11.05
CA ALA A 188 24.61 9.19 -11.11
C ALA A 188 25.24 8.64 -12.40
N THR A 189 24.58 7.68 -13.05
CA THR A 189 25.08 7.01 -14.27
C THR A 189 24.55 7.62 -15.56
N THR A 190 23.50 8.44 -15.50
CA THR A 190 22.90 9.12 -16.67
C THR A 190 23.93 9.89 -17.51
N GLY A 191 24.93 10.52 -16.88
CA GLY A 191 26.01 11.23 -17.57
C GLY A 191 26.97 10.32 -18.36
N ILE A 192 27.04 9.02 -18.08
CA ILE A 192 27.87 8.05 -18.82
C ILE A 192 27.02 7.39 -19.92
N TYR A 193 25.91 6.78 -19.52
CA TYR A 193 24.98 6.11 -20.41
C TYR A 193 23.62 6.00 -19.69
N PRO A 194 22.48 6.27 -20.37
CA PRO A 194 21.16 6.16 -19.75
C PRO A 194 20.82 4.69 -19.43
N LEU A 195 20.41 4.43 -18.20
CA LEU A 195 20.02 3.10 -17.72
C LEU A 195 18.52 3.01 -17.48
N GLN A 196 18.00 1.79 -17.40
CA GLN A 196 16.64 1.45 -17.01
C GLN A 196 16.66 0.19 -16.15
N ASN A 197 15.59 0.00 -15.36
CA ASN A 197 15.40 -1.19 -14.50
C ASN A 197 16.63 -1.48 -13.62
N VAL A 198 17.08 -0.45 -12.91
CA VAL A 198 18.21 -0.54 -11.98
C VAL A 198 17.70 -1.07 -10.65
N HIS A 199 18.02 -2.33 -10.34
CA HIS A 199 17.53 -2.98 -9.12
C HIS A 199 18.65 -3.69 -8.37
N ILE A 200 18.48 -3.78 -7.05
CA ILE A 200 19.22 -4.73 -6.23
C ILE A 200 18.51 -6.09 -6.35
N ARG A 201 19.04 -6.93 -7.23
CA ARG A 201 18.49 -8.25 -7.57
C ARG A 201 18.51 -9.21 -6.37
N LYS A 202 19.57 -9.15 -5.58
CA LYS A 202 19.80 -10.12 -4.50
C LYS A 202 20.61 -9.52 -3.37
N VAL A 203 20.22 -9.85 -2.15
CA VAL A 203 20.99 -9.58 -0.92
C VAL A 203 21.19 -10.91 -0.19
N LYS A 204 22.45 -11.26 0.04
CA LYS A 204 22.84 -12.44 0.83
C LYS A 204 23.48 -12.00 2.13
N LEU A 205 23.00 -12.48 3.26
CA LEU A 205 23.70 -12.36 4.54
C LEU A 205 24.78 -13.44 4.63
N LEU A 206 26.04 -13.02 4.75
CA LEU A 206 27.20 -13.92 4.85
C LEU A 206 27.58 -14.18 6.31
N LYS A 207 27.56 -13.13 7.13
CA LYS A 207 27.88 -13.22 8.56
C LYS A 207 26.92 -12.34 9.34
N SER A 208 26.28 -12.91 10.36
CA SER A 208 25.54 -12.17 11.38
C SER A 208 26.44 -11.83 12.56
N PRO A 209 26.20 -10.71 13.26
CA PRO A 209 26.80 -10.42 14.55
C PRO A 209 26.37 -11.44 15.61
N LYS A 210 26.92 -11.32 16.82
CA LYS A 210 26.42 -12.08 17.97
C LYS A 210 24.96 -11.74 18.21
N PHE A 211 24.19 -12.74 18.60
CA PHE A 211 22.78 -12.58 18.89
C PHE A 211 22.61 -11.60 20.05
N ASP A 212 21.84 -10.54 19.81
CA ASP A 212 21.43 -9.59 20.83
C ASP A 212 19.90 -9.57 20.91
N LEU A 213 19.38 -9.93 22.07
CA LEU A 213 17.95 -9.95 22.34
C LEU A 213 17.39 -8.52 22.41
N GLY A 214 18.18 -7.54 22.89
CA GLY A 214 17.74 -6.15 23.01
C GLY A 214 17.45 -5.54 21.64
N ALA A 215 18.41 -5.64 20.72
CA ALA A 215 18.23 -5.20 19.33
C ALA A 215 17.04 -5.89 18.64
N LEU A 216 16.85 -7.19 18.87
CA LEU A 216 15.70 -7.92 18.30
C LEU A 216 14.37 -7.44 18.86
N LEU A 217 14.27 -7.23 20.18
CA LEU A 217 13.05 -6.74 20.81
C LEU A 217 12.71 -5.32 20.34
N SER A 218 13.72 -4.49 20.10
CA SER A 218 13.49 -3.13 19.56
C SER A 218 12.85 -3.14 18.17
N LEU A 219 13.17 -4.12 17.32
CA LEU A 219 12.57 -4.29 16.00
C LEU A 219 11.11 -4.75 16.07
N HIS A 220 10.74 -5.44 17.14
CA HIS A 220 9.40 -5.99 17.36
C HIS A 220 8.62 -5.20 18.43
N GLY A 221 8.92 -3.90 18.55
CA GLY A 221 8.26 -2.98 19.48
C GLY A 221 6.73 -3.13 19.47
N GLU A 222 6.19 -3.45 20.65
CA GLU A 222 4.77 -3.65 21.01
C GLU A 222 4.07 -4.91 20.47
N SER A 223 4.23 -6.01 21.22
CA SER A 223 3.17 -6.99 21.47
C SER A 223 3.00 -7.30 22.96
N THR A 224 3.19 -6.29 23.81
CA THR A 224 2.71 -6.26 25.19
C THR A 224 1.73 -5.10 25.30
N SER A 225 0.45 -5.41 25.10
CA SER A 225 -0.63 -4.63 25.66
C SER A 225 -0.50 -4.68 27.19
N ASP A 226 0.12 -3.67 27.78
CA ASP A 226 -0.09 -3.27 29.17
C ASP A 226 0.19 -1.76 29.27
N GLU A 227 -0.78 -1.05 29.84
CA GLU A 227 -0.86 0.40 29.95
C GLU A 227 0.32 0.99 30.74
N SER A 228 1.05 1.95 30.17
CA SER A 228 1.51 3.16 30.87
C SER A 228 2.36 4.10 30.00
N GLY A 229 1.90 5.36 29.91
CA GLY A 229 2.76 6.54 29.94
C GLY A 229 3.45 6.98 28.64
N GLN A 230 2.73 7.72 27.80
CA GLN A 230 3.30 8.50 26.69
C GLN A 230 4.23 9.63 27.17
N LYS A 231 5.40 9.74 26.55
CA LYS A 231 6.03 11.03 26.22
C LYS A 231 6.07 11.14 24.69
N VAL A 232 5.28 12.04 24.13
CA VAL A 232 5.27 12.35 22.70
C VAL A 232 6.13 13.59 22.47
N GLU A 233 7.34 13.41 21.93
CA GLU A 233 7.93 14.45 21.10
C GLU A 233 7.13 14.48 19.79
N ARG A 234 6.54 15.64 19.49
CA ARG A 234 5.73 15.84 18.28
C ARG A 234 6.66 15.88 17.07
N GLU A 235 6.94 14.72 16.49
CA GLU A 235 7.42 14.64 15.12
C GLU A 235 6.37 15.23 14.19
N PHE A 236 6.82 16.06 13.25
CA PHE A 236 5.99 16.72 12.25
C PHE A 236 5.34 15.66 11.35
N LYS A 237 4.12 15.24 11.69
CA LYS A 237 3.35 14.30 10.89
C LYS A 237 2.83 15.06 9.67
N GLU A 238 3.41 14.80 8.51
CA GLU A 238 2.85 15.27 7.24
C GLU A 238 1.42 14.69 7.13
N THR A 239 0.41 15.52 7.34
CA THR A 239 -1.00 15.14 7.23
C THR A 239 -1.33 14.96 5.76
N VAL A 240 -1.07 13.76 5.25
CA VAL A 240 -1.41 13.37 3.88
C VAL A 240 -2.94 13.26 3.80
N LEU A 241 -3.55 14.10 2.96
CA LEU A 241 -4.94 13.95 2.53
C LEU A 241 -5.09 12.57 1.88
N LYS A 242 -6.02 11.76 2.38
CA LYS A 242 -6.10 10.35 1.98
C LYS A 242 -6.82 10.21 0.65
N GLU A 243 -8.04 10.73 0.51
CA GLU A 243 -8.87 10.43 -0.67
C GLU A 243 -9.86 11.56 -1.01
N VAL A 244 -9.80 12.08 -2.25
CA VAL A 244 -10.80 12.96 -2.88
C VAL A 244 -11.43 12.21 -4.05
N LEU A 245 -12.77 12.15 -4.10
CA LEU A 245 -13.52 11.34 -5.05
C LEU A 245 -14.18 12.21 -6.14
N LEU A 246 -14.06 11.82 -7.42
CA LEU A 246 -14.63 12.54 -8.57
C LEU A 246 -15.83 11.78 -9.18
N ILE A 247 -17.04 12.35 -9.10
CA ILE A 247 -18.33 11.66 -9.38
C ILE A 247 -19.19 12.45 -10.38
N GLY A 248 -20.20 11.82 -10.97
CA GLY A 248 -21.06 12.41 -12.02
C GLY A 248 -21.49 11.40 -13.09
N PRO A 249 -22.37 11.79 -14.02
CA PRO A 249 -22.83 10.93 -15.11
C PRO A 249 -21.72 10.62 -16.12
N SER A 250 -21.93 9.62 -16.97
CA SER A 250 -21.04 9.34 -18.11
C SER A 250 -20.99 10.55 -19.04
N ASN A 251 -19.84 10.79 -19.68
CA ASN A 251 -19.59 11.95 -20.55
C ASN A 251 -19.71 13.34 -19.89
N SER A 252 -19.70 13.42 -18.56
CA SER A 252 -19.63 14.69 -17.83
C SER A 252 -18.25 15.36 -17.88
N GLY A 253 -17.22 14.69 -18.40
CA GLY A 253 -15.87 15.27 -18.55
C GLY A 253 -14.92 15.09 -17.38
N LYS A 254 -15.22 14.18 -16.45
CA LYS A 254 -14.36 13.83 -15.30
C LYS A 254 -12.91 13.52 -15.70
N THR A 255 -12.73 12.60 -16.66
CA THR A 255 -11.40 12.18 -17.12
C THR A 255 -10.63 13.35 -17.74
N ALA A 256 -11.30 14.15 -18.57
CA ALA A 256 -10.70 15.33 -19.19
C ALA A 256 -10.33 16.41 -18.18
N LEU A 257 -11.13 16.61 -17.12
CA LEU A 257 -10.84 17.53 -16.03
C LEU A 257 -9.62 17.06 -15.22
N LEU A 258 -9.56 15.77 -14.89
CA LEU A 258 -8.46 15.18 -14.12
C LEU A 258 -7.13 15.21 -14.90
N LEU A 259 -7.12 14.74 -16.14
CA LEU A 259 -5.92 14.77 -17.00
C LEU A 259 -5.41 16.19 -17.20
N ARG A 260 -6.32 17.16 -17.30
CA ARG A 260 -5.92 18.55 -17.43
C ARG A 260 -5.39 19.14 -16.13
N TYR A 261 -5.90 18.72 -14.97
CA TYR A 261 -5.38 19.14 -13.68
C TYR A 261 -3.96 18.57 -13.43
N VAL A 262 -3.75 17.27 -13.71
CA VAL A 262 -2.52 16.55 -13.39
C VAL A 262 -1.43 16.81 -14.44
N ASP A 263 -1.74 16.57 -15.71
CA ASP A 263 -0.74 16.55 -16.79
C ASP A 263 -0.80 17.79 -17.69
N ASP A 264 -1.77 18.68 -17.49
CA ASP A 264 -2.03 19.85 -18.35
C ASP A 264 -2.31 19.48 -19.82
N ILE A 265 -2.73 18.23 -20.07
CA ILE A 265 -3.05 17.69 -21.40
C ILE A 265 -4.56 17.71 -21.62
N PHE A 266 -4.98 18.03 -22.84
CA PHE A 266 -6.35 17.76 -23.31
C PHE A 266 -6.26 17.08 -24.65
N ASP A 267 -6.82 15.88 -24.68
CA ASP A 267 -6.95 15.08 -25.86
C ASP A 267 -8.43 15.04 -26.27
N THR A 268 -8.69 15.35 -27.54
CA THR A 268 -10.04 15.38 -28.12
C THR A 268 -10.63 13.98 -28.21
N ASP A 269 -9.79 12.95 -28.34
CA ASP A 269 -10.24 11.57 -28.49
C ASP A 269 -10.60 10.95 -27.12
N THR A 270 -9.85 11.31 -26.08
CA THR A 270 -10.10 10.93 -24.68
C THR A 270 -11.32 11.65 -24.07
N ALA A 271 -11.85 12.69 -24.74
CA ALA A 271 -13.09 13.37 -24.34
C ALA A 271 -14.37 12.56 -24.67
N THR A 272 -14.24 11.48 -25.43
CA THR A 272 -15.33 10.53 -25.71
C THR A 272 -15.36 9.42 -24.65
N ALA A 273 -16.56 8.94 -24.32
CA ALA A 273 -16.88 7.99 -23.25
C ALA A 273 -15.71 7.03 -22.93
N THR A 274 -14.97 7.33 -21.86
CA THR A 274 -13.95 6.41 -21.37
C THR A 274 -14.67 5.16 -20.87
N ILE A 275 -14.25 3.96 -21.29
CA ILE A 275 -14.70 2.70 -20.71
C ILE A 275 -14.13 2.63 -19.28
N GLY A 276 -14.74 3.39 -18.38
CA GLY A 276 -14.67 3.21 -16.94
C GLY A 276 -15.75 2.20 -16.56
N VAL A 277 -15.47 1.41 -15.53
CA VAL A 277 -16.40 0.45 -14.93
C VAL A 277 -17.82 1.00 -14.92
N ASP A 278 -18.74 0.39 -15.67
CA ASP A 278 -20.17 0.74 -15.63
C ASP A 278 -20.71 0.44 -14.22
N PHE A 279 -20.69 1.45 -13.36
CA PHE A 279 -21.05 1.37 -11.94
C PHE A 279 -22.50 0.92 -11.70
N LYS A 280 -23.36 0.90 -12.72
CA LYS A 280 -24.70 0.31 -12.63
C LYS A 280 -24.69 -1.20 -12.35
N ARG A 281 -23.58 -1.92 -12.61
CA ARG A 281 -23.49 -3.38 -12.40
C ARG A 281 -22.85 -3.83 -11.08
N PHE A 282 -22.23 -2.94 -10.31
CA PHE A 282 -21.48 -3.29 -9.08
C PHE A 282 -21.90 -2.46 -7.87
N ARG A 283 -23.19 -2.49 -7.52
CA ARG A 283 -23.78 -1.72 -6.42
C ARG A 283 -23.16 -2.00 -5.03
N THR A 284 -22.49 -3.14 -4.85
CA THR A 284 -21.85 -3.54 -3.58
C THR A 284 -20.43 -2.99 -3.40
N LEU A 285 -19.70 -2.71 -4.49
CA LEU A 285 -18.33 -2.17 -4.44
C LEU A 285 -18.31 -0.64 -4.25
N THR A 286 -19.41 0.06 -4.53
CA THR A 286 -19.42 1.53 -4.56
C THR A 286 -19.39 2.16 -3.16
N SER A 287 -20.06 1.56 -2.17
CA SER A 287 -20.19 2.16 -0.83
C SER A 287 -18.85 2.34 -0.08
N SER A 288 -17.87 1.46 -0.32
CA SER A 288 -16.56 1.53 0.33
C SER A 288 -15.73 2.74 -0.09
N TYR A 289 -15.88 3.20 -1.34
CA TYR A 289 -15.16 4.38 -1.85
C TYR A 289 -15.67 5.69 -1.26
N TYR A 290 -16.97 5.76 -0.93
CA TYR A 290 -17.54 6.93 -0.26
C TYR A 290 -17.18 7.00 1.23
N ARG A 291 -17.04 5.84 1.91
CA ARG A 291 -16.81 5.78 3.36
C ARG A 291 -15.51 6.48 3.80
N ASN A 292 -14.48 6.44 2.96
CA ASN A 292 -13.16 7.00 3.26
C ASN A 292 -12.88 8.34 2.56
N ALA A 293 -13.78 8.81 1.67
CA ALA A 293 -13.60 10.07 0.96
C ALA A 293 -13.72 11.25 1.93
N GLN A 294 -12.73 12.15 1.93
CA GLN A 294 -12.73 13.38 2.72
C GLN A 294 -13.37 14.55 1.95
N GLY A 295 -13.30 14.49 0.61
CA GLY A 295 -13.97 15.41 -0.30
C GLY A 295 -14.57 14.70 -1.49
N VAL A 296 -15.70 15.20 -1.97
CA VAL A 296 -16.39 14.70 -3.17
C VAL A 296 -16.57 15.84 -4.15
N ILE A 297 -15.99 15.69 -5.34
CA ILE A 297 -16.13 16.61 -6.46
C ILE A 297 -17.15 16.00 -7.44
N LEU A 298 -18.28 16.66 -7.59
CA LEU A 298 -19.37 16.27 -8.48
C LEU A 298 -19.25 17.04 -9.80
N VAL A 299 -19.27 16.34 -10.93
CA VAL A 299 -19.08 16.94 -12.26
C VAL A 299 -20.29 16.69 -13.15
N TYR A 300 -20.82 17.73 -13.78
CA TYR A 300 -21.81 17.64 -14.86
C TYR A 300 -21.39 18.49 -16.07
N ASP A 301 -21.94 18.18 -17.23
CA ASP A 301 -21.64 18.90 -18.48
C ASP A 301 -22.68 20.01 -18.75
N VAL A 302 -22.22 21.24 -18.98
CA VAL A 302 -23.05 22.40 -19.33
C VAL A 302 -23.85 22.18 -20.61
N SER A 303 -23.27 21.45 -21.56
CA SER A 303 -23.85 21.21 -22.88
C SER A 303 -24.96 20.15 -22.84
N ASN A 304 -25.05 19.35 -21.77
CA ASN A 304 -25.98 18.23 -21.66
C ASN A 304 -26.92 18.36 -20.45
N ARG A 305 -28.19 18.72 -20.69
CA ARG A 305 -29.21 18.88 -19.64
C ARG A 305 -29.53 17.58 -18.90
N GLU A 306 -29.43 16.43 -19.55
CA GLU A 306 -29.64 15.13 -18.89
C GLU A 306 -28.58 14.86 -17.81
N SER A 307 -27.35 15.32 -18.04
CA SER A 307 -26.26 15.19 -17.08
C SER A 307 -26.58 15.95 -15.78
N PHE A 308 -27.20 17.13 -15.91
CA PHE A 308 -27.62 17.95 -14.79
C PHE A 308 -28.83 17.36 -14.04
N LEU A 309 -29.83 16.83 -14.75
CA LEU A 309 -30.98 16.19 -14.11
C LEU A 309 -30.58 14.95 -13.29
N SER A 310 -29.52 14.26 -13.69
CA SER A 310 -29.00 13.12 -12.92
C SER A 310 -28.25 13.51 -11.63
N MET A 311 -28.00 14.81 -11.40
CA MET A 311 -27.21 15.26 -10.25
C MET A 311 -27.93 15.03 -8.92
N ASP A 312 -29.26 15.14 -8.86
CA ASP A 312 -30.01 14.85 -7.63
C ASP A 312 -29.75 13.40 -7.15
N HIS A 313 -29.61 12.45 -8.07
CA HIS A 313 -29.22 11.06 -7.74
C HIS A 313 -27.79 10.99 -7.20
N TRP A 314 -26.82 11.66 -7.85
CA TRP A 314 -25.42 11.64 -7.42
C TRP A 314 -25.21 12.33 -6.06
N PHE A 315 -25.95 13.40 -5.77
CA PHE A 315 -25.97 14.03 -4.46
C PHE A 315 -26.59 13.11 -3.40
N GLY A 316 -27.71 12.44 -3.71
CA GLY A 316 -28.32 11.47 -2.81
C GLY A 316 -27.42 10.26 -2.53
N GLU A 317 -26.68 9.79 -3.53
CA GLU A 317 -25.71 8.71 -3.37
C GLU A 317 -24.53 9.12 -2.46
N ALA A 318 -23.99 10.32 -2.68
CA ALA A 318 -22.94 10.88 -1.82
C ALA A 318 -23.44 11.06 -0.37
N GLU A 319 -24.67 11.51 -0.16
CA GLU A 319 -25.25 11.65 1.19
C GLU A 319 -25.51 10.32 1.90
N THR A 320 -25.89 9.30 1.13
CA THR A 320 -26.20 7.97 1.69
C THR A 320 -24.95 7.23 2.14
N TYR A 321 -23.85 7.35 1.39
CA TYR A 321 -22.66 6.52 1.59
C TYR A 321 -21.45 7.26 2.17
N ALA A 322 -21.35 8.59 2.06
CA ALA A 322 -20.23 9.35 2.58
C ALA A 322 -20.35 9.59 4.10
N SER A 323 -19.22 9.88 4.74
CA SER A 323 -19.18 10.19 6.17
C SER A 323 -19.87 11.54 6.47
N PRO A 324 -20.53 11.70 7.63
CA PRO A 324 -21.09 12.99 8.04
C PRO A 324 -19.97 14.05 8.10
N GLY A 325 -20.17 15.20 7.43
CA GLY A 325 -19.18 16.29 7.38
C GLY A 325 -18.31 16.32 6.11
N VAL A 326 -18.44 15.36 5.18
CA VAL A 326 -17.68 15.38 3.92
C VAL A 326 -17.95 16.64 3.10
N ILE A 327 -16.87 17.27 2.62
CA ILE A 327 -16.95 18.48 1.81
C ILE A 327 -17.36 18.13 0.39
N LYS A 328 -18.45 18.76 -0.07
CA LYS A 328 -19.00 18.57 -1.40
C LYS A 328 -18.66 19.78 -2.26
N CYS A 329 -18.06 19.55 -3.42
CA CYS A 329 -17.84 20.57 -4.43
C CYS A 329 -18.57 20.19 -5.71
N LEU A 330 -19.42 21.08 -6.22
CA LEU A 330 -20.07 20.93 -7.51
C LEU A 330 -19.25 21.69 -8.56
N VAL A 331 -18.72 20.95 -9.52
CA VAL A 331 -17.98 21.48 -10.66
C VAL A 331 -18.84 21.32 -11.90
N CYS A 332 -19.05 22.42 -12.57
CA CYS A 332 -19.65 22.46 -13.88
C CYS A 332 -18.52 22.36 -14.91
N ALA A 333 -18.41 21.24 -15.60
CA ALA A 333 -17.43 21.07 -16.66
C ALA A 333 -18.03 21.56 -17.98
N LEU A 334 -17.38 22.52 -18.62
CA LEU A 334 -17.69 22.88 -19.99
C LEU A 334 -16.90 21.96 -20.92
N LEU A 335 -17.54 20.87 -21.36
CA LEU A 335 -17.04 20.09 -22.49
C LEU A 335 -17.61 20.69 -23.76
N MET A 336 -16.68 21.24 -24.55
CA MET A 336 -16.85 21.84 -25.88
C MET A 336 -17.07 23.35 -25.91
N ASP A 337 -16.23 23.99 -26.73
CA ASP A 337 -16.75 24.91 -27.72
C ASP A 337 -16.17 24.50 -29.08
N ARG A 338 -17.01 24.36 -30.11
CA ARG A 338 -16.54 24.31 -31.50
C ARG A 338 -16.01 25.71 -31.84
N GLY A 339 -14.79 25.98 -31.39
CA GLY A 339 -13.92 27.02 -31.95
C GLY A 339 -14.32 28.48 -31.72
N ARG A 340 -14.79 28.92 -30.54
CA ARG A 340 -14.83 30.36 -30.22
C ARG A 340 -14.39 30.67 -28.78
N ARG A 341 -13.87 31.89 -28.59
CA ARG A 341 -13.35 32.43 -27.32
C ARG A 341 -14.49 32.60 -26.30
N TYR A 342 -14.20 32.25 -25.05
CA TYR A 342 -15.05 32.37 -23.84
C TYR A 342 -15.75 33.75 -23.68
N GLN A 343 -15.16 34.83 -24.19
CA GLN A 343 -15.75 36.18 -24.13
C GLN A 343 -17.03 36.37 -24.99
N GLN A 344 -17.39 35.43 -25.87
CA GLN A 344 -18.61 35.52 -26.70
C GLN A 344 -19.80 34.67 -26.22
N LEU A 345 -19.67 33.93 -25.10
CA LEU A 345 -20.73 33.09 -24.52
C LEU A 345 -21.81 33.87 -23.73
N LYS A 346 -21.87 35.20 -23.86
CA LYS A 346 -22.98 36.02 -23.34
C LYS A 346 -24.30 35.82 -24.10
N ASN A 347 -24.29 35.13 -25.26
CA ASN A 347 -25.50 34.89 -26.05
C ASN A 347 -25.93 33.40 -25.99
N GLU A 348 -27.20 33.21 -25.62
CA GLU A 348 -27.87 32.01 -25.09
C GLU A 348 -28.01 30.79 -26.05
N GLY A 349 -27.08 30.56 -26.98
CA GLY A 349 -27.29 29.60 -28.07
C GLY A 349 -26.84 28.13 -27.84
N SER A 350 -25.87 27.86 -26.97
CA SER A 350 -25.28 26.51 -26.81
C SER A 350 -25.31 25.94 -25.39
N ARG A 351 -25.88 26.68 -24.43
CA ARG A 351 -25.91 26.34 -23.02
C ARG A 351 -27.22 25.64 -22.67
N ALA A 352 -27.17 24.37 -22.28
CA ALA A 352 -28.38 23.60 -21.94
C ALA A 352 -28.86 23.84 -20.49
N VAL A 353 -27.97 24.28 -19.59
CA VAL A 353 -28.24 24.53 -18.16
C VAL A 353 -27.68 25.90 -17.78
N ARG A 354 -28.50 26.82 -17.26
CA ARG A 354 -28.07 28.18 -16.89
C ARG A 354 -27.21 28.18 -15.61
N ARG A 355 -26.39 29.22 -15.42
CA ARG A 355 -25.50 29.33 -14.24
C ARG A 355 -26.29 29.40 -12.95
N GLU A 356 -27.39 30.15 -12.98
CA GLU A 356 -28.32 30.30 -11.87
C GLU A 356 -28.93 28.95 -11.44
N GLU A 357 -29.23 28.06 -12.40
CA GLU A 357 -29.73 26.70 -12.11
C GLU A 357 -28.64 25.87 -11.39
N GLY A 358 -27.38 25.95 -11.83
CA GLY A 358 -26.25 25.27 -11.19
C GLY A 358 -25.94 25.78 -9.79
N GLU A 359 -25.95 27.10 -9.59
CA GLU A 359 -25.76 27.73 -8.28
C GLU A 359 -26.91 27.41 -7.31
N ALA A 360 -28.15 27.36 -7.80
CA ALA A 360 -29.31 26.97 -7.00
C ALA A 360 -29.20 25.51 -6.52
N LEU A 361 -28.75 24.60 -7.39
CA LEU A 361 -28.54 23.20 -7.05
C LEU A 361 -27.38 23.02 -6.06
N ALA A 362 -26.29 23.76 -6.23
CA ALA A 362 -25.18 23.77 -5.27
C ALA A 362 -25.63 24.28 -3.88
N LYS A 363 -26.42 25.36 -3.84
CA LYS A 363 -26.99 25.90 -2.60
C LYS A 363 -27.94 24.90 -1.92
N LYS A 364 -28.77 24.19 -2.70
CA LYS A 364 -29.69 23.16 -2.19
C LYS A 364 -28.95 22.05 -1.43
N TYR A 365 -27.78 21.64 -1.89
CA TYR A 365 -26.98 20.55 -1.30
C TYR A 365 -25.78 21.01 -0.45
N GLY A 366 -25.65 22.31 -0.21
CA GLY A 366 -24.55 22.88 0.57
C GLY A 366 -23.17 22.73 -0.06
N ALA A 367 -23.08 22.67 -1.39
CA ALA A 367 -21.85 22.52 -2.15
C ALA A 367 -21.31 23.86 -2.68
N THR A 368 -20.00 23.96 -2.89
CA THR A 368 -19.40 25.07 -3.68
C THR A 368 -19.63 24.88 -5.16
N PHE A 369 -19.97 25.95 -5.87
CA PHE A 369 -20.17 25.93 -7.31
C PHE A 369 -18.98 26.56 -8.05
N TYR A 370 -18.43 25.85 -9.03
CA TYR A 370 -17.42 26.36 -9.94
C TYR A 370 -17.74 26.00 -11.39
N GLU A 371 -17.47 26.90 -12.33
CA GLU A 371 -17.46 26.60 -13.78
C GLU A 371 -16.02 26.43 -14.27
N SER A 372 -15.70 25.27 -14.83
CA SER A 372 -14.36 24.90 -15.28
C SER A 372 -14.38 24.45 -16.73
N SER A 373 -13.40 24.87 -17.53
CA SER A 373 -13.27 24.45 -18.92
C SER A 373 -11.96 23.72 -19.16
N SER A 374 -12.04 22.39 -19.27
CA SER A 374 -10.89 21.52 -19.54
C SER A 374 -10.20 21.84 -20.88
N LYS A 375 -10.91 22.49 -21.82
CA LYS A 375 -10.36 22.91 -23.11
C LYS A 375 -9.61 24.24 -23.04
N THR A 376 -10.21 25.29 -22.47
CA THR A 376 -9.62 26.65 -22.41
C THR A 376 -8.65 26.84 -21.26
N ARG A 377 -8.49 25.84 -20.38
CA ARG A 377 -7.66 25.88 -19.17
C ARG A 377 -8.18 26.86 -18.11
N GLU A 378 -9.39 27.37 -18.28
CA GLU A 378 -10.00 28.30 -17.36
C GLU A 378 -10.56 27.55 -16.14
N ASN A 379 -10.18 28.03 -14.96
CA ASN A 379 -10.72 27.61 -13.66
C ASN A 379 -10.65 26.11 -13.36
N ILE A 380 -9.56 25.45 -13.77
CA ILE A 380 -9.36 24.00 -13.55
C ILE A 380 -8.79 23.70 -12.17
N ARG A 381 -7.89 24.56 -11.67
CA ARG A 381 -7.17 24.31 -10.41
C ARG A 381 -7.97 24.74 -9.17
N GLU A 382 -8.72 25.84 -9.25
CA GLU A 382 -9.43 26.40 -8.10
C GLU A 382 -10.42 25.42 -7.44
N PRO A 383 -11.19 24.60 -8.18
CA PRO A 383 -12.10 23.65 -7.56
C PRO A 383 -11.38 22.58 -6.73
N PHE A 384 -10.23 22.07 -7.20
CA PHE A 384 -9.45 21.08 -6.47
C PHE A 384 -8.77 21.70 -5.24
N ILE A 385 -8.15 22.87 -5.42
CA ILE A 385 -7.45 23.58 -4.34
C ILE A 385 -8.43 24.00 -3.25
N THR A 386 -9.55 24.64 -3.60
CA THR A 386 -10.56 25.06 -2.61
C THR A 386 -11.13 23.87 -1.86
N THR A 387 -11.38 22.75 -2.54
CA THR A 387 -11.88 21.53 -1.90
C THR A 387 -10.87 21.03 -0.88
N VAL A 388 -9.58 21.00 -1.25
CA VAL A 388 -8.49 20.60 -0.36
C VAL A 388 -8.34 21.56 0.81
N ASP A 389 -8.32 22.87 0.58
CA ASP A 389 -8.17 23.88 1.62
C ASP A 389 -9.30 23.77 2.65
N ARG A 390 -10.54 23.57 2.20
CA ARG A 390 -11.68 23.35 3.11
C ARG A 390 -11.55 22.07 3.93
N ILE A 391 -10.98 21.00 3.35
CA ILE A 391 -10.73 19.75 4.09
C ILE A 391 -9.70 20.00 5.18
N VAL A 392 -8.67 20.78 4.89
CA VAL A 392 -7.64 21.18 5.86
C VAL A 392 -8.20 22.06 6.97
N GLU A 393 -9.08 23.00 6.63
CA GLU A 393 -9.76 23.88 7.59
C GLU A 393 -10.73 23.12 8.52
N THR A 394 -11.06 21.87 8.22
CA THR A 394 -12.06 21.07 8.91
C THR A 394 -11.39 19.96 9.75
N PRO A 395 -11.09 20.19 11.05
CA PRO A 395 -10.20 19.30 11.82
C PRO A 395 -10.73 17.88 12.04
N HIS A 396 -12.07 17.71 12.06
CA HIS A 396 -12.71 16.41 12.25
C HIS A 396 -12.54 15.46 11.06
N LEU A 397 -12.24 15.98 9.87
CA LEU A 397 -11.94 15.17 8.67
C LEU A 397 -10.46 14.76 8.59
N MET A 398 -9.60 15.38 9.42
CA MET A 398 -8.16 15.14 9.45
C MET A 398 -7.72 14.14 10.52
N ASP A 399 -8.53 13.91 11.56
CA ASP A 399 -8.21 13.02 12.67
C ASP A 399 -9.01 11.69 12.59
N PRO A 400 -8.35 10.53 12.39
CA PRO A 400 -9.00 9.22 12.32
C PRO A 400 -9.78 8.83 13.58
N ALA A 401 -9.42 9.38 14.75
CA ALA A 401 -10.06 9.07 16.02
C ALA A 401 -11.50 9.61 16.12
N LEU A 402 -11.83 10.65 15.34
CA LEU A 402 -13.13 11.34 15.36
C LEU A 402 -14.13 10.82 14.32
N MET A 403 -13.68 10.12 13.27
CA MET A 403 -14.57 9.62 12.19
C MET A 403 -15.38 8.35 12.56
N GLY A 404 -15.22 7.82 13.79
CA GLY A 404 -15.67 6.47 14.18
C GLY A 404 -16.78 6.34 15.23
N LYS A 405 -17.41 7.43 15.71
CA LYS A 405 -18.56 7.31 16.63
C LYS A 405 -19.87 7.55 15.88
N LYS A 406 -20.56 6.46 15.51
CA LYS A 406 -22.02 6.49 15.31
C LYS A 406 -22.69 5.99 16.58
N ASP A 407 -23.61 6.78 17.11
CA ASP A 407 -24.56 6.43 18.18
C ASP A 407 -25.52 5.33 17.69
N GLY A 408 -25.02 4.10 17.61
CA GLY A 408 -25.69 2.96 16.98
C GLY A 408 -25.77 1.72 17.85
N THR A 409 -25.64 1.85 19.17
CA THR A 409 -25.89 0.73 20.09
C THR A 409 -27.29 0.85 20.65
N VAL A 410 -28.19 -0.03 20.20
CA VAL A 410 -29.49 -0.23 20.84
C VAL A 410 -29.25 -0.68 22.27
N ALA A 411 -29.51 0.21 23.23
CA ALA A 411 -29.47 -0.11 24.65
C ALA A 411 -30.62 -1.09 24.95
N LEU A 412 -30.29 -2.37 25.14
CA LEU A 412 -31.18 -3.33 25.78
C LEU A 412 -31.41 -2.85 27.22
N GLY A 413 -32.68 -2.60 27.53
CA GLY A 413 -33.14 -1.94 28.74
C GLY A 413 -32.56 -2.52 30.03
N HIS A 414 -32.04 -1.64 30.87
CA HIS A 414 -31.84 -1.93 32.28
C HIS A 414 -33.21 -2.07 32.94
N ASN A 415 -33.54 -3.29 33.36
CA ASN A 415 -34.63 -3.54 34.29
C ASN A 415 -34.33 -2.79 35.59
N ARG A 416 -35.22 -1.86 35.93
CA ARG A 416 -35.33 -1.30 37.28
C ARG A 416 -35.85 -2.38 38.21
N ASN A 417 -35.09 -2.68 39.26
CA ASN A 417 -35.57 -3.03 40.60
C ASN A 417 -34.36 -3.43 41.46
N GLU A 418 -33.92 -2.54 42.34
CA GLU A 418 -33.54 -2.79 43.75
C GLU A 418 -32.87 -1.55 44.38
N PRO A 419 -32.93 -1.37 45.72
CA PRO A 419 -33.18 -0.07 46.34
C PRO A 419 -31.92 0.75 46.65
N GLU A 420 -32.11 2.07 46.74
CA GLU A 420 -31.12 3.07 47.11
C GLU A 420 -30.56 2.83 48.52
N VAL A 421 -29.24 2.66 48.62
CA VAL A 421 -28.49 2.78 49.87
C VAL A 421 -27.94 4.20 49.93
N VAL A 422 -28.47 4.98 50.87
CA VAL A 422 -28.03 6.34 51.19
C VAL A 422 -26.75 6.23 52.01
N ASP A 423 -25.60 6.60 51.45
CA ASP A 423 -24.34 6.68 52.19
C ASP A 423 -24.13 8.11 52.69
N THR A 424 -24.41 8.31 53.97
CA THR A 424 -24.15 9.54 54.72
C THR A 424 -22.66 9.65 54.99
N GLY A 425 -22.01 10.64 54.38
CA GLY A 425 -20.61 10.98 54.64
C GLY A 425 -20.36 11.30 56.12
N CYS A 426 -19.27 10.75 56.66
CA CYS A 426 -18.75 11.09 57.98
C CYS A 426 -17.41 11.82 57.80
N ALA A 427 -17.35 13.04 58.31
CA ALA A 427 -16.15 13.86 58.43
C ALA A 427 -15.45 13.56 59.76
N CYS A 428 -14.15 13.26 59.70
CA CYS A 428 -13.14 13.48 60.74
C CYS A 428 -11.76 13.49 60.07
#